data_AF-A0AAV3YK90-F1
#
_entry.id   AF-A0AAV3YK90-F1
#
_cell.length_a   1.000
_cell.length_b   1.000
_cell.length_c   1.000
_cell.angle_alpha   90.00
_cell.angle_beta   90.00
_cell.angle_gamma   90.00
#
_symmetry.space_group_name_H-M   'P 1'
#
loop_
_entity.id
_entity.type
_entity.pdbx_description
1 polymer ?
#
loop_
_entity_poly.entity_id
_entity_poly.type
_entity_poly.pdbx_seq_one_letter_code
_entity_poly.pdbx_strand_id
1 'polypeptide(L)'
;MDEQVTLYNKVAVVSLAELAGKEHVIGDAFLAHVLEYNSPDVIYITFDFHEYCRGMRFENVSILTDGIKDIIKDMRYTWLDTKGLICEQRGVFRVNCVDCLDRTNVVQTAVARIVMETQFRKLGLLPPEESLPSSCRRIYQQIWANNGDVISRQYAGTAALKGDYTRTGERKFSGLMKDGVNSANRLLGLPSGQGIDGGARTRDRRVAGDLGFD
;
A
#
# COMPACT_ATOMS: atom_id res chain seq x y z
N MET A 1 1.56 21.41 -11.70
CA MET A 1 2.30 21.16 -10.44
C MET A 1 2.11 22.31 -9.46
N ASP A 2 1.80 23.51 -9.95
CA ASP A 2 1.67 24.75 -9.16
C ASP A 2 0.72 24.65 -7.97
N GLU A 3 -0.46 24.04 -8.15
CA GLU A 3 -1.41 23.86 -7.06
C GLU A 3 -0.83 22.99 -5.93
N GLN A 4 -0.14 21.90 -6.28
CA GLN A 4 0.47 21.02 -5.27
C GLN A 4 1.63 21.71 -4.54
N VAL A 5 2.45 22.47 -5.25
CA VAL A 5 3.54 23.26 -4.65
C VAL A 5 2.96 24.35 -3.75
N THR A 6 1.87 25.01 -4.16
CA THR A 6 1.19 26.04 -3.35
C THR A 6 0.60 25.45 -2.07
N LEU A 7 -0.01 24.26 -2.15
CA LEU A 7 -0.65 23.62 -1.00
C LEU A 7 0.35 22.97 -0.04
N TYR A 8 1.42 22.36 -0.56
CA TYR A 8 2.30 21.50 0.22
C TYR A 8 3.72 22.04 0.38
N ASN A 9 4.03 23.20 -0.22
CA ASN A 9 5.36 23.79 -0.34
C ASN A 9 6.31 22.95 -1.19
N LYS A 10 6.64 21.73 -0.79
CA LYS A 10 7.53 20.82 -1.52
C LYS A 10 6.86 19.52 -1.90
N VAL A 11 7.17 19.01 -3.09
CA VAL A 11 6.61 17.76 -3.63
C VAL A 11 7.73 16.84 -4.11
N ALA A 12 7.93 15.72 -3.41
CA ALA A 12 8.77 14.63 -3.88
C ALA A 12 7.93 13.62 -4.65
N VAL A 13 8.09 13.58 -5.96
CA VAL A 13 7.43 12.64 -6.86
C VAL A 13 8.25 11.36 -6.92
N VAL A 14 7.65 10.24 -6.51
CA VAL A 14 8.25 8.91 -6.62
C VAL A 14 7.52 8.16 -7.73
N SER A 15 8.20 7.96 -8.86
CA SER A 15 7.70 7.21 -10.00
C SER A 15 8.15 5.75 -9.90
N LEU A 16 7.19 4.83 -9.85
CA LEU A 16 7.42 3.38 -9.80
C LEU A 16 7.33 2.70 -11.18
N ALA A 17 7.42 3.49 -12.25
CA ALA A 17 7.33 3.01 -13.62
C ALA A 17 8.55 2.15 -14.00
N GLU A 18 8.34 1.17 -14.86
CA GLU A 18 9.42 0.41 -15.50
C GLU A 18 10.30 1.36 -16.32
N LEU A 19 11.62 1.26 -16.12
CA LEU A 19 12.59 2.05 -16.87
C LEU A 19 12.83 1.44 -18.27
N ALA A 20 12.52 0.16 -18.43
CA ALA A 20 12.52 -0.53 -19.71
C ALA A 20 11.21 -1.30 -19.88
N GLY A 21 10.49 -1.10 -20.97
CA GLY A 21 9.21 -1.79 -21.20
C GLY A 21 8.17 -0.90 -21.86
N LYS A 22 6.89 -1.10 -21.56
CA LYS A 22 5.81 -0.26 -22.12
C LYS A 22 5.55 0.98 -21.27
N GLU A 23 5.84 0.91 -19.96
CA GLU A 23 5.61 2.03 -19.04
C GLU A 23 6.62 3.18 -19.26
N HIS A 24 7.82 2.92 -19.81
CA HIS A 24 8.89 3.93 -19.96
C HIS A 24 8.45 5.16 -20.78
N VAL A 25 7.62 4.98 -21.81
CA VAL A 25 7.15 6.09 -22.66
C VAL A 25 6.39 7.13 -21.84
N ILE A 26 5.55 6.68 -20.90
CA ILE A 26 4.79 7.57 -20.01
C ILE A 26 5.70 8.11 -18.90
N GLY A 27 6.61 7.27 -18.39
CA GLY A 27 7.62 7.68 -17.39
C GLY A 27 8.49 8.82 -17.89
N ASP A 28 9.05 8.68 -19.09
CA ASP A 28 9.92 9.65 -19.75
C ASP A 28 9.18 10.94 -20.10
N ALA A 29 7.96 10.85 -20.63
CA ALA A 29 7.13 12.01 -20.90
C ALA A 29 6.83 12.80 -19.60
N PHE A 30 6.52 12.09 -18.52
CA PHE A 30 6.28 12.73 -17.22
C PHE A 30 7.56 13.36 -16.65
N LEU A 31 8.71 12.68 -16.76
CA LEU A 31 10.00 13.24 -16.38
C LEU A 31 10.32 14.50 -17.19
N ALA A 32 10.12 14.48 -18.51
CA ALA A 32 10.35 15.63 -19.38
C ALA A 32 9.52 16.84 -18.94
N HIS A 33 8.25 16.66 -18.61
CA HIS A 33 7.41 17.74 -18.09
C HIS A 33 7.82 18.24 -16.71
N VAL A 34 8.33 17.37 -15.82
CA VAL A 34 8.86 17.80 -14.52
C VAL A 34 10.15 18.59 -14.69
N LEU A 35 11.02 18.19 -15.62
CA LEU A 35 12.24 18.92 -15.97
C LEU A 35 11.93 20.28 -16.62
N GLU A 36 10.92 20.34 -17.49
CA GLU A 36 10.46 21.58 -18.12
C GLU A 36 9.85 22.55 -17.09
N TYR A 37 9.08 22.03 -16.13
CA TYR A 37 8.55 22.82 -15.01
C TYR A 37 9.66 23.45 -14.15
N ASN A 38 10.82 22.80 -14.06
CA ASN A 38 12.08 23.32 -13.51
C ASN A 38 11.93 24.09 -12.18
N SER A 39 11.26 23.47 -11.20
CA SER A 39 11.04 24.07 -9.88
C SER A 39 11.98 23.46 -8.83
N PRO A 40 12.62 24.28 -7.96
CA PRO A 40 13.44 23.78 -6.86
C PRO A 40 12.64 23.08 -5.77
N ASP A 41 11.31 23.23 -5.77
CA ASP A 41 10.40 22.64 -4.78
C ASP A 41 9.84 21.29 -5.21
N VAL A 42 10.19 20.83 -6.42
CA VAL A 42 9.80 19.53 -6.95
C VAL A 42 11.02 18.64 -7.09
N ILE A 43 10.97 17.47 -6.47
CA ILE A 43 12.01 16.45 -6.58
C ILE A 43 11.42 15.26 -7.33
N TYR A 44 12.10 14.78 -8.36
CA TYR A 44 11.69 13.58 -9.09
C TYR A 44 12.60 12.40 -8.76
N ILE A 45 12.00 11.29 -8.33
CA ILE A 45 12.67 10.05 -7.95
C ILE A 45 12.10 8.92 -8.80
N THR A 46 12.96 8.18 -9.47
CA THR A 46 12.61 6.97 -10.22
C THR A 46 13.02 5.73 -9.46
N PHE A 47 12.15 4.72 -9.42
CA PHE A 47 12.45 3.42 -8.85
C PHE A 47 11.78 2.31 -9.66
N ASP A 48 12.57 1.50 -10.37
CA ASP A 48 12.05 0.38 -11.15
C ASP A 48 11.56 -0.74 -10.22
N PHE A 49 10.28 -0.68 -9.86
CA PHE A 49 9.72 -1.62 -8.91
C PHE A 49 9.75 -3.07 -9.44
N HIS A 50 9.62 -3.28 -10.75
CA HIS A 50 9.62 -4.62 -11.33
C HIS A 50 11.00 -5.26 -11.28
N GLU A 51 12.05 -4.49 -11.55
CA GLU A 51 13.42 -4.96 -11.44
C GLU A 51 13.80 -5.23 -9.98
N TYR A 52 13.63 -4.24 -9.10
CA TYR A 52 14.07 -4.34 -7.72
C TYR A 52 13.25 -5.34 -6.91
N CYS A 53 11.92 -5.40 -7.07
CA CYS A 53 11.06 -6.30 -6.30
C CYS A 53 10.72 -7.60 -7.04
N ARG A 54 11.46 -7.94 -8.10
CA ARG A 54 11.29 -9.21 -8.83
C ARG A 54 11.35 -10.39 -7.87
N GLY A 55 10.42 -11.32 -8.03
CA GLY A 55 10.33 -12.51 -7.16
C GLY A 55 9.87 -12.21 -5.73
N MET A 56 9.05 -11.17 -5.53
CA MET A 56 8.45 -10.83 -4.23
C MET A 56 9.44 -10.31 -3.18
N ARG A 57 10.63 -9.84 -3.61
CA ARG A 57 11.65 -9.23 -2.74
C ARG A 57 11.33 -7.78 -2.44
N PHE A 58 10.23 -7.57 -1.75
CA PHE A 58 9.78 -6.25 -1.33
C PHE A 58 10.63 -5.65 -0.21
N GLU A 59 11.52 -6.44 0.40
CA GLU A 59 12.61 -5.94 1.24
C GLU A 59 13.42 -4.87 0.50
N ASN A 60 13.56 -4.96 -0.82
CA ASN A 60 14.28 -4.00 -1.66
C ASN A 60 13.61 -2.62 -1.73
N VAL A 61 12.40 -2.45 -1.18
CA VAL A 61 11.83 -1.12 -0.94
C VAL A 61 12.68 -0.33 0.08
N SER A 62 13.43 -1.03 0.94
CA SER A 62 14.41 -0.39 1.83
C SER A 62 15.43 0.44 1.03
N ILE A 63 15.88 -0.04 -0.13
CA ILE A 63 16.83 0.65 -1.01
C ILE A 63 16.29 2.01 -1.43
N LEU A 64 15.01 2.05 -1.86
CA LEU A 64 14.33 3.30 -2.18
C LEU A 64 14.28 4.20 -0.94
N THR A 65 13.79 3.67 0.18
CA THR A 65 13.58 4.49 1.37
C THR A 65 14.86 5.00 2.01
N ASP A 66 15.95 4.24 1.91
CA ASP A 66 17.28 4.65 2.37
C ASP A 66 17.83 5.76 1.46
N GLY A 67 17.63 5.64 0.14
CA GLY A 67 18.01 6.67 -0.82
C GLY A 67 17.26 8.00 -0.66
N ILE A 68 16.03 7.97 -0.16
CA ILE A 68 15.20 9.19 0.07
C ILE A 68 15.10 9.57 1.55
N LYS A 69 15.87 8.95 2.43
CA LYS A 69 15.74 9.11 3.89
C LYS A 69 15.94 10.55 4.35
N ASP A 70 16.89 11.25 3.75
CA ASP A 70 17.14 12.65 4.10
C ASP A 70 16.04 13.57 3.55
N ILE A 71 15.47 13.24 2.38
CA ILE A 71 14.26 13.92 1.87
C ILE A 71 13.12 13.74 2.86
N ILE A 72 12.88 12.52 3.39
CA ILE A 72 11.83 12.27 4.39
C ILE A 72 12.02 13.14 5.63
N LYS A 73 13.26 13.28 6.12
CA LYS A 73 13.57 14.14 7.27
C LYS A 73 13.29 15.62 6.96
N ASP A 74 13.65 16.08 5.78
CA ASP A 74 13.48 17.46 5.34
C ASP A 74 12.00 17.84 5.12
N MET A 75 11.19 16.89 4.63
CA MET A 75 9.74 17.06 4.49
C MET A 75 9.02 17.17 5.84
N ARG A 76 9.63 16.69 6.92
CA ARG A 76 9.11 16.73 8.30
C ARG A 76 7.72 16.07 8.43
N TYR A 77 7.10 16.30 9.58
CA TYR A 77 5.74 15.88 9.89
C TYR A 77 5.11 16.91 10.83
N THR A 78 3.78 16.93 10.90
CA THR A 78 3.05 17.81 11.81
C THR A 78 3.07 17.26 13.22
N TRP A 79 3.49 18.08 14.18
CA TRP A 79 3.45 17.81 15.60
C TRP A 79 2.80 19.00 16.32
N LEU A 80 1.63 18.75 16.90
CA LEU A 80 0.89 19.68 17.74
C LEU A 80 0.94 19.23 19.20
N ASP A 81 1.14 20.18 20.12
CA ASP A 81 0.91 20.01 21.55
C ASP A 81 -0.19 20.99 22.00
N THR A 82 -0.65 20.83 23.24
CA THR A 82 -1.55 21.72 23.97
C THR A 82 -1.14 23.20 23.90
N LYS A 83 0.16 23.50 23.74
CA LYS A 83 0.71 24.85 23.64
C LYS A 83 0.82 25.39 22.20
N GLY A 84 0.51 24.57 21.19
CA GLY A 84 0.56 24.95 19.78
C GLY A 84 1.46 24.07 18.93
N LEU A 85 1.80 24.57 17.73
CA LEU A 85 2.54 23.83 16.71
C LEU A 85 4.03 23.73 17.08
N ILE A 86 4.51 22.50 17.26
CA ILE A 86 5.92 22.20 17.56
C ILE A 86 6.71 21.98 16.27
N CYS A 87 6.12 21.26 15.32
CA CYS A 87 6.75 20.94 14.04
C CYS A 87 5.69 20.98 12.95
N GLU A 88 6.01 21.66 11.85
CA GLU A 88 5.15 21.73 10.67
C GLU A 88 5.69 20.80 9.58
N GLN A 89 4.80 20.08 8.91
CA GLN A 89 5.12 19.36 7.68
C GLN A 89 5.41 20.35 6.55
N ARG A 90 6.53 20.16 5.84
CA ARG A 90 7.04 21.08 4.81
C ARG A 90 7.00 20.51 3.39
N GLY A 91 6.45 19.31 3.23
CA GLY A 91 6.24 18.74 1.92
C GLY A 91 5.63 17.35 1.96
N VAL A 92 5.37 16.82 0.77
CA VAL A 92 4.64 15.57 0.57
C VAL A 92 5.35 14.66 -0.42
N PHE A 93 5.11 13.36 -0.26
CA PHE A 93 5.51 12.35 -1.24
C PHE A 93 4.31 12.02 -2.13
N ARG A 94 4.44 12.26 -3.43
CA ARG A 94 3.49 11.82 -4.45
C ARG A 94 4.02 10.55 -5.09
N VAL A 95 3.45 9.40 -4.71
CA VAL A 95 3.85 8.10 -5.24
C VAL A 95 2.95 7.72 -6.41
N ASN A 96 3.52 7.62 -7.61
CA ASN A 96 2.80 7.24 -8.82
C ASN A 96 3.22 5.84 -9.28
N CYS A 97 2.28 5.09 -9.82
CA CYS A 97 2.50 3.80 -10.47
C CYS A 97 1.51 3.66 -11.61
N VAL A 98 1.96 3.19 -12.78
CA VAL A 98 1.11 3.06 -13.97
C VAL A 98 0.10 1.93 -13.80
N ASP A 99 0.53 0.76 -13.31
CA ASP A 99 -0.32 -0.44 -13.36
C ASP A 99 -0.95 -0.89 -12.04
N CYS A 100 -0.53 -0.44 -10.85
CA CYS A 100 -1.20 -0.90 -9.62
C CYS A 100 -1.08 -0.01 -8.39
N LEU A 101 -2.23 0.12 -7.72
CA LEU A 101 -2.39 0.67 -6.38
C LEU A 101 -1.57 -0.10 -5.32
N ASP A 102 -1.37 -1.40 -5.51
CA ASP A 102 -0.61 -2.21 -4.56
C ASP A 102 0.85 -1.74 -4.43
N ARG A 103 1.50 -1.39 -5.55
CA ARG A 103 2.89 -0.88 -5.54
C ARG A 103 2.99 0.45 -4.80
N THR A 104 2.03 1.36 -5.03
CA THR A 104 2.01 2.66 -4.33
C THR A 104 1.76 2.49 -2.83
N ASN A 105 0.83 1.61 -2.43
CA ASN A 105 0.54 1.36 -1.02
C ASN A 105 1.77 0.80 -0.28
N VAL A 106 2.54 -0.08 -0.91
CA VAL A 106 3.78 -0.62 -0.31
C VAL A 106 4.80 0.49 -0.04
N VAL A 107 5.06 1.36 -1.02
CA VAL A 107 6.01 2.46 -0.85
C VAL A 107 5.53 3.49 0.18
N GLN A 108 4.23 3.84 0.15
CA GLN A 108 3.63 4.73 1.15
C GLN A 108 3.72 4.15 2.56
N THR A 109 3.48 2.84 2.71
CA THR A 109 3.62 2.12 3.98
C THR A 109 5.06 2.22 4.51
N ALA A 110 6.06 2.11 3.63
CA ALA A 110 7.47 2.17 4.02
C ALA A 110 7.88 3.59 4.46
N VAL A 111 7.49 4.62 3.69
CA VAL A 111 7.74 6.03 4.04
C VAL A 111 7.07 6.40 5.37
N ALA A 112 5.80 6.05 5.55
CA ALA A 112 5.07 6.32 6.78
C ALA A 112 5.68 5.61 7.99
N ARG A 113 6.30 4.44 7.80
CA ARG A 113 6.96 3.69 8.87
C ARG A 113 8.16 4.47 9.39
N ILE A 114 8.97 5.04 8.49
CA ILE A 114 10.14 5.85 8.85
C ILE A 114 9.72 7.09 9.65
N VAL A 115 8.66 7.76 9.21
CA VAL A 115 8.11 8.92 9.92
C VAL A 115 7.60 8.52 11.31
N MET A 116 6.83 7.45 11.41
CA MET A 116 6.31 6.94 12.69
C MET A 116 7.44 6.54 13.65
N GLU A 117 8.46 5.80 13.18
CA GLU A 117 9.59 5.43 14.02
C GLU A 117 10.39 6.68 14.46
N THR A 118 10.48 7.70 13.61
CA THR A 118 11.08 9.00 13.99
C THR A 118 10.28 9.68 15.09
N GLN A 119 8.94 9.70 14.99
CA GLN A 119 8.05 10.23 16.02
C GLN A 119 8.22 9.48 17.34
N PHE A 120 8.26 8.15 17.32
CA PHE A 120 8.44 7.34 18.53
C PHE A 120 9.79 7.60 19.21
N ARG A 121 10.87 7.74 18.43
CA ARG A 121 12.18 8.13 18.97
C ARG A 121 12.13 9.51 19.61
N LYS A 122 11.49 10.50 18.98
CA LYS A 122 11.35 11.85 19.55
C LYS A 122 10.50 11.90 20.82
N LEU A 123 9.54 10.98 20.96
CA LEU A 123 8.72 10.82 22.16
C LEU A 123 9.39 9.98 23.27
N GLY A 124 10.59 9.43 23.02
CA GLY A 124 11.28 8.53 23.95
C GLY A 124 10.63 7.15 24.07
N LEU A 125 9.77 6.76 23.12
CA LEU A 125 9.06 5.47 23.08
C LEU A 125 9.86 4.38 22.35
N LEU A 126 10.86 4.76 21.57
CA LEU A 126 11.74 3.85 20.84
C LEU A 126 13.20 4.31 21.00
N PRO A 127 14.11 3.45 21.48
CA PRO A 127 15.52 3.80 21.54
C PRO A 127 16.14 4.06 20.14
N PRO A 128 17.23 4.84 20.04
CA PRO A 128 17.81 5.21 18.75
C PRO A 128 18.21 4.02 17.86
N GLU A 129 18.77 2.97 18.45
CA GLU A 129 19.31 1.80 17.73
C GLU A 129 18.34 0.60 17.70
N GLU A 130 17.18 0.71 18.35
CA GLU A 130 16.23 -0.39 18.40
C GLU A 130 15.24 -0.36 17.24
N SER A 131 14.86 -1.57 16.82
CA SER A 131 13.79 -1.77 15.85
C SER A 131 12.43 -1.77 16.54
N LEU A 132 11.39 -1.41 15.79
CA LEU A 132 10.02 -1.42 16.30
C LEU A 132 9.65 -2.82 16.87
N PRO A 133 9.08 -2.90 18.08
CA PRO A 133 8.62 -4.16 18.68
C PRO A 133 7.71 -4.95 17.73
N SER A 134 7.79 -6.27 17.77
CA SER A 134 7.05 -7.16 16.87
C SER A 134 5.53 -6.96 16.95
N SER A 135 5.00 -6.69 18.15
CA SER A 135 3.59 -6.38 18.39
C SER A 135 3.15 -5.11 17.67
N CYS A 136 3.89 -4.01 17.83
CA CYS A 136 3.64 -2.74 17.15
C CYS A 136 3.77 -2.87 15.63
N ARG A 137 4.78 -3.60 15.16
CA ARG A 137 4.99 -3.88 13.73
C ARG A 137 3.79 -4.60 13.12
N ARG A 138 3.25 -5.60 13.79
CA ARG A 138 2.08 -6.35 13.33
C ARG A 138 0.82 -5.48 13.26
N ILE A 139 0.60 -4.61 14.26
CA ILE A 139 -0.53 -3.67 14.24
C ILE A 139 -0.38 -2.69 13.07
N TYR A 140 0.81 -2.13 12.88
CA TYR A 140 1.11 -1.23 11.77
C TYR A 140 0.85 -1.89 10.40
N GLN A 141 1.36 -3.11 10.22
CA GLN A 141 1.12 -3.95 9.04
C GLN A 141 -0.37 -4.17 8.78
N GLN A 142 -1.15 -4.47 9.82
CA GLN A 142 -2.60 -4.67 9.69
C GLN A 142 -3.33 -3.39 9.27
N ILE A 143 -2.96 -2.23 9.84
CA ILE A 143 -3.55 -0.93 9.47
C ILE A 143 -3.33 -0.64 7.98
N TRP A 144 -2.10 -0.81 7.50
CA TRP A 144 -1.76 -0.55 6.10
C TRP A 144 -2.30 -1.60 5.12
N ALA A 145 -2.45 -2.86 5.55
CA ALA A 145 -3.16 -3.87 4.79
C ALA A 145 -4.64 -3.48 4.60
N ASN A 146 -5.30 -3.07 5.70
CA ASN A 146 -6.69 -2.63 5.66
C ASN A 146 -6.87 -1.36 4.80
N ASN A 147 -5.92 -0.42 4.88
CA ASN A 147 -5.90 0.76 4.03
C ASN A 147 -5.85 0.38 2.54
N GLY A 148 -4.92 -0.50 2.16
CA GLY A 148 -4.83 -1.02 0.79
C GLY A 148 -6.12 -1.70 0.34
N ASP A 149 -6.73 -2.53 1.19
CA ASP A 149 -8.00 -3.21 0.90
C ASP A 149 -9.15 -2.23 0.66
N VAL A 150 -9.24 -1.15 1.46
CA VAL A 150 -10.28 -0.12 1.31
C VAL A 150 -10.09 0.64 0.01
N ILE A 151 -8.87 1.10 -0.29
CA ILE A 151 -8.61 1.88 -1.51
C ILE A 151 -8.79 1.00 -2.76
N SER A 152 -8.38 -0.27 -2.71
CA SER A 152 -8.60 -1.22 -3.80
C SER A 152 -10.08 -1.46 -4.06
N ARG A 153 -10.89 -1.59 -3.01
CA ARG A 153 -12.35 -1.74 -3.16
C ARG A 153 -12.97 -0.52 -3.84
N GLN A 154 -12.51 0.68 -3.51
CA GLN A 154 -13.00 1.91 -4.12
C GLN A 154 -12.60 2.01 -5.61
N TYR A 155 -11.39 1.59 -5.96
CA TYR A 155 -10.87 1.73 -7.33
C TYR A 155 -11.30 0.61 -8.29
N ALA A 156 -11.38 -0.63 -7.79
CA ALA A 156 -11.56 -1.83 -8.61
C ALA A 156 -12.71 -2.74 -8.13
N GLY A 157 -13.51 -2.31 -7.15
CA GLY A 157 -14.64 -3.08 -6.61
C GLY A 157 -14.25 -4.34 -5.82
N THR A 158 -12.95 -4.60 -5.61
CA THR A 158 -12.43 -5.82 -4.96
C THR A 158 -11.33 -5.49 -3.96
N ALA A 159 -11.13 -6.35 -2.95
CA ALA A 159 -10.02 -6.20 -1.98
C ALA A 159 -8.64 -6.29 -2.69
N ALA A 160 -7.59 -5.77 -2.05
CA ALA A 160 -6.28 -5.64 -2.67
C ALA A 160 -5.64 -7.02 -2.91
N LEU A 161 -5.07 -7.22 -4.11
CA LEU A 161 -4.46 -8.49 -4.50
C LEU A 161 -3.17 -8.81 -3.71
N LYS A 162 -2.62 -7.83 -2.97
CA LYS A 162 -1.41 -8.00 -2.13
C LYS A 162 -1.63 -7.73 -0.64
N GLY A 163 -2.87 -7.83 -0.13
CA GLY A 163 -3.17 -7.67 1.30
C GLY A 163 -2.28 -8.54 2.22
N ASP A 164 -1.87 -9.72 1.75
CA ASP A 164 -1.04 -10.66 2.50
C ASP A 164 0.41 -10.18 2.72
N TYR A 165 1.05 -9.53 1.73
CA TYR A 165 2.42 -9.03 1.93
C TYR A 165 2.48 -7.93 2.99
N THR A 166 1.49 -7.04 2.96
CA THR A 166 1.33 -5.97 3.94
C THR A 166 1.02 -6.50 5.34
N ARG A 167 0.37 -7.68 5.45
CA ARG A 167 -0.09 -8.28 6.71
C ARG A 167 0.96 -9.16 7.41
N THR A 168 1.89 -9.80 6.68
CA THR A 168 2.81 -10.78 7.27
C THR A 168 4.29 -10.58 6.95
N GLY A 169 4.67 -9.71 6.01
CA GLY A 169 6.07 -9.54 5.60
C GLY A 169 6.68 -10.71 4.81
N GLU A 170 5.99 -11.86 4.73
CA GLU A 170 6.31 -12.99 3.85
C GLU A 170 5.04 -13.52 3.18
N ARG A 171 5.14 -13.97 1.93
CA ARG A 171 4.02 -14.60 1.20
C ARG A 171 3.94 -16.09 1.58
N LYS A 172 2.82 -16.52 2.17
CA LYS A 172 2.49 -17.95 2.28
C LYS A 172 1.80 -18.43 1.01
N PHE A 173 2.20 -19.60 0.51
CA PHE A 173 1.75 -20.26 -0.74
C PHE A 173 0.22 -20.40 -0.87
N SER A 174 -0.51 -20.33 0.25
CA SER A 174 -1.99 -20.32 0.31
C SER A 174 -2.64 -19.11 -0.38
N GLY A 175 -1.95 -17.97 -0.45
CA GLY A 175 -2.47 -16.77 -1.14
C GLY A 175 -2.58 -16.94 -2.65
N LEU A 176 -1.63 -17.68 -3.25
CA LEU A 176 -1.59 -17.94 -4.69
C LEU A 176 -2.83 -18.71 -5.18
N MET A 177 -3.35 -19.63 -4.35
CA MET A 177 -4.56 -20.40 -4.67
C MET A 177 -5.83 -19.54 -4.60
N LYS A 178 -5.92 -18.60 -3.64
CA LYS A 178 -7.05 -17.67 -3.56
C LYS A 178 -7.02 -16.63 -4.69
N ASP A 179 -5.83 -16.16 -5.06
CA ASP A 179 -5.64 -15.26 -6.20
C ASP A 179 -6.01 -15.94 -7.53
N GLY A 180 -5.72 -17.24 -7.66
CA GLY A 180 -6.11 -18.06 -8.82
C GLY A 180 -7.62 -18.21 -8.96
N VAL A 181 -8.33 -18.50 -7.87
CA VAL A 181 -9.81 -18.63 -7.88
C VAL A 181 -10.47 -17.28 -8.14
N ASN A 182 -9.96 -16.19 -7.56
CA ASN A 182 -10.50 -14.85 -7.78
C ASN A 182 -10.23 -14.33 -9.20
N SER A 183 -9.10 -14.70 -9.80
CA SER A 183 -8.80 -14.38 -11.20
C SER A 183 -9.65 -15.21 -12.17
N ALA A 184 -9.89 -16.48 -11.88
CA ALA A 184 -10.78 -17.34 -12.67
C ALA A 184 -12.25 -16.89 -12.60
N ASN A 185 -12.73 -16.48 -11.42
CA ASN A 185 -14.08 -15.94 -11.26
C ASN A 185 -14.26 -14.59 -12.01
N ARG A 186 -13.21 -13.75 -12.10
CA ARG A 186 -13.24 -12.52 -12.92
C ARG A 186 -13.35 -12.81 -14.42
N LEU A 187 -12.70 -13.86 -14.91
CA LEU A 187 -12.75 -14.24 -16.32
C LEU A 187 -14.10 -14.90 -16.70
N LEU A 188 -14.72 -15.61 -15.75
CA LEU A 188 -15.93 -16.42 -16.00
C LEU A 188 -17.25 -15.77 -15.52
N GLY A 189 -17.19 -14.60 -14.86
CA GLY A 189 -18.38 -13.83 -14.47
C GLY A 189 -19.28 -14.51 -13.43
N LEU A 190 -18.74 -15.40 -12.59
CA LEU A 190 -19.53 -16.14 -11.59
C LEU A 190 -19.65 -15.36 -10.27
N PRO A 191 -20.85 -15.28 -9.66
CA PRO A 191 -21.03 -14.64 -8.37
C PRO A 191 -20.30 -15.43 -7.27
N SER A 192 -19.57 -14.70 -6.43
CA SER A 192 -18.77 -15.26 -5.34
C SER A 192 -19.64 -15.59 -4.13
N GLY A 193 -19.87 -16.88 -3.85
CA GLY A 193 -20.36 -17.29 -2.53
C GLY A 193 -21.07 -18.64 -2.51
N GLN A 194 -20.40 -19.66 -1.96
CA GLN A 194 -20.89 -20.45 -0.83
C GLN A 194 -19.75 -21.34 -0.31
N GLY A 195 -19.38 -21.15 0.95
CA GLY A 195 -18.49 -22.05 1.66
C GLY A 195 -19.13 -23.44 1.74
N ILE A 196 -18.37 -24.46 1.38
CA ILE A 196 -18.77 -25.84 1.49
C ILE A 196 -18.36 -26.28 2.90
N ASP A 197 -19.22 -26.06 3.89
CA ASP A 197 -19.10 -26.75 5.17
C ASP A 197 -19.47 -28.21 4.95
N GLY A 198 -18.44 -29.07 4.93
CA GLY A 198 -18.58 -30.51 5.01
C GLY A 198 -19.06 -30.90 6.40
N GLY A 199 -20.35 -31.25 6.50
CA GLY A 199 -20.96 -31.77 7.73
C GLY A 199 -21.97 -32.84 7.39
N ALA A 200 -21.51 -34.09 7.30
CA ALA A 200 -22.36 -35.26 7.16
C ALA A 200 -23.31 -35.39 8.38
N ARG A 201 -24.62 -35.44 8.14
CA ARG A 201 -25.54 -36.23 8.95
C ARG A 201 -26.64 -36.85 8.10
N THR A 202 -26.80 -38.13 8.38
CA THR A 202 -27.57 -39.17 7.71
C THR A 202 -29.08 -39.05 7.91
N ARG A 203 -29.81 -39.42 6.84
CA ARG A 203 -31.15 -40.06 6.75
C ARG A 203 -31.97 -40.18 8.05
N ASP A 204 -33.24 -39.78 7.99
CA ASP A 204 -34.33 -40.77 8.09
C ASP A 204 -35.66 -40.29 7.46
N ARG A 205 -36.49 -41.27 7.09
CA ARG A 205 -37.75 -41.24 6.35
C ARG A 205 -38.98 -40.85 7.18
N ARG A 206 -40.07 -40.58 6.42
CA ARG A 206 -41.52 -40.65 6.71
C ARG A 206 -42.18 -39.34 7.14
N VAL A 207 -43.45 -39.03 6.88
CA VAL A 207 -44.58 -39.51 6.04
C VAL A 207 -45.63 -38.37 6.15
N ALA A 208 -46.42 -38.17 5.09
CA ALA A 208 -47.78 -37.62 4.99
C ALA A 208 -48.33 -36.57 6.00
N GLY A 209 -49.09 -35.61 5.47
CA GLY A 209 -50.08 -34.89 6.26
C GLY A 209 -50.51 -33.56 5.65
N ASP A 210 -51.73 -33.53 5.15
CA ASP A 210 -52.48 -32.41 4.60
C ASP A 210 -52.59 -31.16 5.49
N LEU A 211 -53.17 -30.12 4.86
CA LEU A 211 -53.92 -28.95 5.33
C LEU A 211 -53.22 -27.65 4.90
N GLY A 212 -53.75 -26.84 4.00
CA GLY A 212 -55.16 -26.48 3.83
C GLY A 212 -55.28 -25.02 4.23
N PHE A 213 -55.66 -24.19 3.26
CA PHE A 213 -55.85 -22.74 3.35
C PHE A 213 -56.72 -22.30 4.55
N ASP A 214 -56.36 -21.16 5.13
CA ASP A 214 -57.22 -19.98 5.27
C ASP A 214 -56.36 -18.71 5.15
#